data_AF-A0A9D8WRS3-F1
#
_entry.id   AF-A0A9D8WRS3-F1
#
_cell.length_a   1.000
_cell.length_b   1.000
_cell.length_c   1.000
_cell.angle_alpha   90.00
_cell.angle_beta   90.00
_cell.angle_gamma   90.00
#
_symmetry.space_group_name_H-M   'P 1'
#
loop_
_entity.id
_entity.type
_entity.pdbx_description
1 polymer ?
#
loop_
_entity_poly.entity_id
_entity_poly.type
_entity_poly.pdbx_seq_one_letter_code
_entity_poly.pdbx_strand_id
1 'polypeptide(L)'
;MKKIKIIFALILMILCVFLFAQEKDNAQNSQSYHGMRVSSDQSAFEIVFVSTENGIIQLGFSLPVNPNSFKPENILLNGKALTKETPIKFNKTGKLVEITMPLPASAESNLVLKDIVSFDNQTLASTELTGIKPGEIKHYSVK
;
A
#
# COMPACT_ATOMS: atom_id res chain seq x y z
N MET A 1 67.19 24.37 -26.89
CA MET A 1 66.34 23.16 -26.75
C MET A 1 65.65 23.00 -25.38
N LYS A 2 66.17 23.52 -24.24
CA LYS A 2 65.51 23.41 -22.92
C LYS A 2 64.17 24.19 -22.78
N LYS A 3 64.05 25.37 -23.39
CA LYS A 3 62.86 26.25 -23.27
C LYS A 3 61.58 25.64 -23.90
N ILE A 4 61.72 24.89 -24.99
CA ILE A 4 60.59 24.26 -25.71
C ILE A 4 59.98 23.12 -24.88
N LYS A 5 60.80 22.34 -24.16
CA LYS A 5 60.32 21.26 -23.27
C LYS A 5 59.52 21.79 -22.07
N ILE A 6 59.88 22.96 -21.55
CA ILE A 6 59.19 23.61 -20.44
C ILE A 6 57.81 24.13 -20.88
N ILE A 7 57.73 24.71 -22.08
CA ILE A 7 56.46 25.19 -22.64
C ILE A 7 55.51 24.01 -22.91
N PHE A 8 56.03 22.90 -23.46
CA PHE A 8 55.22 21.70 -23.71
C PHE A 8 54.72 21.06 -22.41
N ALA A 9 55.55 21.03 -21.37
CA ALA A 9 55.15 20.53 -20.05
C ALA A 9 54.08 21.42 -19.39
N LEU A 10 54.16 22.74 -19.53
CA LEU A 10 53.14 23.67 -19.03
C LEU A 10 51.80 23.53 -19.75
N ILE A 11 51.83 23.37 -21.08
CA ILE A 11 50.61 23.15 -21.88
C ILE A 11 49.96 21.81 -21.51
N LEU A 12 50.74 20.74 -21.38
CA LEU A 12 50.26 19.42 -20.96
C LEU A 12 49.63 19.47 -19.56
N MET A 13 50.23 20.21 -18.62
CA MET A 13 49.73 20.33 -17.26
C MET A 13 48.40 21.09 -17.20
N ILE A 14 48.23 22.15 -18.02
CA ILE A 14 46.95 22.88 -18.14
C ILE A 14 45.86 22.00 -18.77
N LEU A 15 46.18 21.22 -19.80
CA LEU A 15 45.25 20.26 -20.41
C LEU A 15 44.80 19.16 -19.44
N CYS A 16 45.68 18.72 -18.52
CA CYS A 16 45.31 17.76 -17.48
C CYS A 16 44.28 18.32 -16.50
N VAL A 17 44.32 19.62 -16.14
CA VAL A 17 43.33 20.19 -15.18
C VAL A 17 41.93 20.25 -15.77
N PHE A 18 41.78 20.44 -17.09
CA PHE A 18 40.47 20.46 -17.75
C PHE A 18 39.80 19.07 -17.84
N LEU A 19 40.58 17.99 -17.85
CA LEU A 19 40.05 16.62 -17.88
C LEU A 19 39.50 16.14 -16.52
N PHE A 20 39.96 16.74 -15.41
CA PHE A 20 39.52 16.39 -14.05
C PHE A 20 38.45 17.33 -13.47
N ALA A 21 37.95 18.32 -14.23
CA ALA A 21 37.01 19.33 -13.76
C ALA A 21 35.53 19.09 -14.12
N GLN A 22 35.18 17.92 -14.66
CA GLN A 22 33.80 17.56 -15.00
C GLN A 22 33.42 16.16 -14.50
N GLU A 23 33.63 15.92 -13.21
CA GLU A 23 32.75 15.00 -12.47
C GLU A 23 31.94 15.85 -11.49
N LYS A 24 31.01 16.62 -12.05
CA LYS A 24 29.93 17.23 -11.27
C LYS A 24 28.85 16.18 -11.07
N ASP A 25 28.80 15.67 -9.84
CA ASP A 25 27.58 15.29 -9.13
C ASP A 25 26.48 14.67 -9.98
N ASN A 26 26.64 13.38 -10.28
CA ASN A 26 25.51 12.51 -10.56
C ASN A 26 24.82 12.16 -9.23
N ALA A 27 24.28 13.18 -8.56
CA ALA A 27 23.58 13.02 -7.30
C ALA A 27 22.14 13.56 -7.45
N GLN A 28 21.20 12.61 -7.38
CA GLN A 28 19.80 12.83 -7.04
C GLN A 28 19.00 13.71 -7.99
N ASN A 29 18.66 13.13 -9.14
CA ASN A 29 17.32 13.31 -9.68
C ASN A 29 16.53 12.00 -9.55
N SER A 30 16.49 11.43 -8.34
CA SER A 30 15.31 10.66 -7.97
C SER A 30 14.20 11.70 -7.80
N GLN A 31 13.47 11.99 -8.88
CA GLN A 31 12.15 12.59 -8.76
C GLN A 31 11.40 11.71 -7.76
N SER A 32 11.31 12.20 -6.52
CA SER A 32 10.47 11.55 -5.51
C SER A 32 9.09 11.60 -6.12
N TYR A 33 8.60 10.45 -6.56
CA TYR A 33 7.23 10.30 -7.02
C TYR A 33 6.37 10.55 -5.78
N HIS A 34 6.06 11.81 -5.52
CA HIS A 34 4.96 12.20 -4.68
C HIS A 34 3.74 12.05 -5.56
N GLY A 35 3.19 10.82 -5.60
CA GLY A 35 1.89 10.57 -6.17
C GLY A 35 0.95 11.67 -5.69
N MET A 36 0.36 12.40 -6.64
CA MET A 36 -0.55 13.50 -6.34
C MET A 36 -1.73 12.89 -5.62
N ARG A 37 -1.81 13.13 -4.30
CA ARG A 37 -2.98 12.72 -3.50
C ARG A 37 -4.12 13.59 -4.00
N VAL A 38 -5.01 12.99 -4.79
CA VAL A 38 -6.31 13.60 -5.03
C VAL A 38 -6.95 13.67 -3.64
N SER A 39 -7.13 14.89 -3.12
CA SER A 39 -7.89 15.13 -1.91
C SER A 39 -9.19 14.36 -2.05
N SER A 40 -9.41 13.34 -1.22
CA SER A 40 -10.67 12.62 -1.28
C SER A 40 -11.76 13.64 -0.99
N ASP A 41 -12.70 13.81 -1.91
CA ASP A 41 -14.02 14.32 -1.57
C ASP A 41 -14.45 13.60 -0.30
N GLN A 42 -15.08 14.32 0.64
CA GLN A 42 -15.46 13.92 2.01
C GLN A 42 -16.37 12.67 2.07
N SER A 43 -15.92 11.60 1.46
CA SER A 43 -16.58 10.31 1.32
C SER A 43 -16.23 9.51 2.54
N ALA A 44 -17.26 8.98 3.20
CA ALA A 44 -17.06 8.14 4.37
C ALA A 44 -16.22 6.92 4.01
N PHE A 45 -15.35 6.49 4.94
CA PHE A 45 -14.63 5.25 4.82
C PHE A 45 -15.56 4.08 5.15
N GLU A 46 -15.87 3.27 4.14
CA GLU A 46 -16.91 2.25 4.19
C GLU A 46 -16.46 0.98 3.46
N ILE A 47 -17.09 -0.15 3.81
CA ILE A 47 -17.01 -1.40 3.06
C ILE A 47 -18.07 -1.33 1.96
N VAL A 48 -17.66 -1.54 0.71
CA VAL A 48 -18.53 -1.48 -0.47
C VAL A 48 -19.02 -2.88 -0.84
N PHE A 49 -18.20 -3.90 -0.62
CA PHE A 49 -18.60 -5.28 -0.82
C PHE A 49 -17.76 -6.24 0.01
N VAL A 50 -18.31 -7.43 0.22
CA VAL A 50 -17.59 -8.62 0.65
C VAL A 50 -17.86 -9.74 -0.34
N SER A 51 -16.81 -10.44 -0.76
CA SER A 51 -16.90 -11.66 -1.57
C SER A 51 -16.17 -12.76 -0.84
N THR A 52 -16.68 -13.99 -0.89
CA THR A 52 -15.96 -15.12 -0.33
C THR A 52 -15.92 -16.28 -1.31
N GLU A 53 -14.73 -16.77 -1.61
CA GLU A 53 -14.54 -17.84 -2.57
C GLU A 53 -13.29 -18.63 -2.22
N ASN A 54 -13.36 -19.97 -2.29
CA ASN A 54 -12.20 -20.85 -2.16
C ASN A 54 -11.31 -20.59 -0.92
N GLY A 55 -11.92 -20.23 0.22
CA GLY A 55 -11.18 -19.91 1.45
C GLY A 55 -10.48 -18.55 1.41
N ILE A 56 -10.97 -17.63 0.59
CA ILE A 56 -10.52 -16.24 0.52
C ILE A 56 -11.73 -15.35 0.80
N ILE A 57 -11.56 -14.40 1.72
CA ILE A 57 -12.50 -13.32 1.96
C ILE A 57 -11.92 -12.07 1.31
N GLN A 58 -12.62 -11.51 0.33
CA GLN A 58 -12.28 -10.25 -0.32
C GLN A 58 -13.17 -9.13 0.21
N LEU A 59 -12.56 -8.04 0.66
CA LEU A 59 -13.23 -6.86 1.18
C LEU A 59 -12.89 -5.66 0.30
N GLY A 60 -13.93 -5.07 -0.29
CA GLY A 60 -13.82 -3.83 -1.05
C GLY A 60 -14.14 -2.61 -0.19
N PHE A 61 -13.33 -1.56 -0.29
CA PHE A 61 -13.47 -0.34 0.49
C PHE A 61 -13.66 0.90 -0.39
N SER A 62 -14.39 1.89 0.12
CA SER A 62 -14.61 3.18 -0.57
C SER A 62 -13.32 3.99 -0.71
N LEU A 63 -12.46 3.93 0.31
CA LEU A 63 -11.15 4.58 0.40
C LEU A 63 -10.02 3.55 0.59
N PRO A 64 -8.78 3.87 0.23
CA PRO A 64 -7.63 3.01 0.51
C PRO A 64 -7.47 2.77 2.00
N VAL A 65 -7.33 1.50 2.40
CA VAL A 65 -7.11 1.09 3.80
C VAL A 65 -5.66 1.40 4.21
N ASN A 66 -5.45 1.84 5.45
CA ASN A 66 -4.10 1.89 6.02
C ASN A 66 -3.66 0.46 6.41
N PRO A 67 -2.64 -0.13 5.75
CA PRO A 67 -2.22 -1.50 6.02
C PRO A 67 -1.78 -1.73 7.47
N ASN A 68 -1.28 -0.70 8.14
CA ASN A 68 -0.86 -0.79 9.54
C ASN A 68 -2.04 -0.92 10.52
N SER A 69 -3.24 -0.52 10.12
CA SER A 69 -4.45 -0.69 10.93
C SER A 69 -5.10 -2.06 10.72
N PHE A 70 -4.88 -2.67 9.56
CA PHE A 70 -5.52 -3.90 9.13
C PHE A 70 -4.66 -5.12 9.44
N LYS A 71 -4.62 -5.45 10.74
CA LYS A 71 -3.86 -6.58 11.28
C LYS A 71 -4.79 -7.73 11.68
N PRO A 72 -4.33 -9.00 11.63
CA PRO A 72 -5.16 -10.15 12.00
C PRO A 72 -5.81 -10.04 13.39
N GLU A 73 -5.10 -9.50 14.38
CA GLU A 73 -5.61 -9.31 15.74
C GLU A 73 -6.82 -8.35 15.85
N ASN A 74 -6.97 -7.45 14.87
CA ASN A 74 -8.05 -6.48 14.79
C ASN A 74 -9.27 -7.04 14.04
N ILE A 75 -9.16 -8.24 13.47
CA ILE A 75 -10.20 -8.87 12.68
C ILE A 75 -10.75 -10.04 13.48
N LEU A 76 -12.06 -10.07 13.71
CA LEU A 76 -12.71 -11.13 14.46
C LEU A 76 -13.65 -11.89 13.53
N LEU A 77 -13.45 -13.20 13.42
CA LEU A 77 -14.42 -14.11 12.80
C LEU A 77 -15.20 -14.83 13.90
N ASN A 78 -16.52 -14.68 13.89
CA ASN A 78 -17.42 -15.29 14.87
C ASN A 78 -16.98 -15.01 16.33
N GLY A 79 -16.55 -13.77 16.58
CA GLY A 79 -16.08 -13.32 17.89
C GLY A 79 -14.64 -13.72 18.27
N LYS A 80 -13.92 -14.46 17.42
CA LYS A 80 -12.53 -14.86 17.66
C LYS A 80 -11.58 -14.08 16.75
N ALA A 81 -10.54 -13.50 17.32
CA ALA A 81 -9.51 -12.82 16.55
C ALA A 81 -8.79 -13.79 15.60
N LEU A 82 -8.38 -13.30 14.43
CA LEU A 82 -7.57 -14.08 13.50
C LEU A 82 -6.17 -14.31 14.07
N THR A 83 -5.52 -15.39 13.64
CA THR A 83 -4.15 -15.67 14.05
C THR A 83 -3.17 -14.80 13.26
N LYS A 84 -2.01 -14.48 13.85
CA LYS A 84 -1.02 -13.58 13.23
C LYS A 84 -0.46 -14.10 11.91
N GLU A 85 -0.53 -15.40 11.70
CA GLU A 85 -0.09 -16.10 10.49
C GLU A 85 -1.12 -16.03 9.37
N THR A 86 -2.32 -15.49 9.62
CA THR A 86 -3.37 -15.38 8.61
C THR A 86 -2.91 -14.47 7.48
N PRO A 87 -2.82 -14.97 6.23
CA PRO A 87 -2.35 -14.16 5.12
C PRO A 87 -3.34 -13.05 4.79
N ILE A 88 -2.83 -11.81 4.73
CA ILE A 88 -3.57 -10.63 4.31
C ILE A 88 -2.83 -10.00 3.13
N LYS A 89 -3.55 -9.71 2.04
CA LYS A 89 -2.99 -9.06 0.84
C LYS A 89 -3.80 -7.82 0.48
N PHE A 90 -3.11 -6.78 0.08
CA PHE A 90 -3.71 -5.55 -0.43
C PHE A 90 -3.48 -5.49 -1.94
N ASN A 91 -4.49 -5.06 -2.67
CA ASN A 91 -4.26 -4.68 -4.05
C ASN A 91 -3.43 -3.37 -4.13
N LYS A 92 -3.01 -3.01 -5.36
CA LYS A 92 -2.19 -1.81 -5.59
C LYS A 92 -2.87 -0.49 -5.16
N THR A 93 -4.21 -0.44 -5.15
CA THR A 93 -4.95 0.77 -4.77
C THR A 93 -5.23 0.86 -3.27
N GLY A 94 -4.96 -0.21 -2.51
CA GLY A 94 -5.34 -0.33 -1.09
C GLY A 94 -6.85 -0.41 -0.86
N LYS A 95 -7.69 -0.43 -1.91
CA LYS A 95 -9.15 -0.49 -1.80
C LYS A 95 -9.72 -1.91 -1.80
N LEU A 96 -8.89 -2.91 -2.09
CA LEU A 96 -9.26 -4.32 -2.00
C LEU A 96 -8.29 -5.03 -1.07
N VAL A 97 -8.84 -5.73 -0.09
CA VAL A 97 -8.08 -6.56 0.85
C VAL A 97 -8.55 -8.00 0.75
N GLU A 98 -7.62 -8.93 0.65
CA GLU A 98 -7.86 -10.36 0.63
C GLU A 98 -7.35 -10.98 1.93
N ILE A 99 -8.18 -11.78 2.59
CA ILE A 99 -7.83 -12.55 3.78
C ILE A 99 -7.94 -14.03 3.40
N THR A 100 -6.84 -14.77 3.48
CA THR A 100 -6.84 -16.21 3.19
C THR A 100 -7.20 -16.98 4.45
N MET A 101 -8.46 -17.42 4.55
CA MET A 101 -8.92 -18.27 5.63
C MET A 101 -10.19 -19.04 5.23
N PRO A 102 -10.36 -20.30 5.71
CA PRO A 102 -11.58 -21.04 5.48
C PRO A 102 -12.75 -20.44 6.26
N LEU A 103 -13.89 -20.33 5.60
CA LEU A 103 -15.18 -20.10 6.26
C LEU A 103 -15.87 -21.44 6.53
N PRO A 104 -16.66 -21.55 7.62
CA PRO A 104 -17.45 -22.74 7.88
C PRO A 104 -18.45 -22.98 6.74
N ALA A 105 -18.43 -24.20 6.19
CA ALA A 105 -19.11 -24.54 4.93
C ALA A 105 -20.64 -24.36 4.94
N SER A 106 -21.27 -24.39 6.10
CA SER A 106 -22.74 -24.40 6.25
C SER A 106 -23.28 -23.34 7.22
N ALA A 107 -22.41 -22.52 7.81
CA ALA A 107 -22.80 -21.54 8.82
C ALA A 107 -22.56 -20.12 8.32
N GLU A 108 -23.53 -19.26 8.59
CA GLU A 108 -23.35 -17.83 8.51
C GLU A 108 -22.22 -17.40 9.44
N SER A 109 -21.31 -16.60 8.91
CA SER A 109 -20.22 -16.04 9.68
C SER A 109 -20.39 -14.53 9.87
N ASN A 110 -19.94 -14.08 11.02
CA ASN A 110 -19.86 -12.69 11.41
C ASN A 110 -18.39 -12.25 11.36
N LEU A 111 -18.10 -11.18 10.64
CA LEU A 111 -16.76 -10.58 10.56
C LEU A 111 -16.80 -9.19 11.19
N VAL A 112 -15.97 -8.96 12.21
CA VAL A 112 -15.81 -7.66 12.85
C VAL A 112 -14.41 -7.12 12.56
N LEU A 113 -14.35 -5.87 12.12
CA LEU A 113 -13.13 -5.12 11.82
C LEU A 113 -12.96 -4.00 12.86
N LYS A 114 -12.02 -4.17 13.79
CA LYS A 114 -11.76 -3.19 14.86
C LYS A 114 -10.65 -2.22 14.48
N ASP A 115 -10.82 -0.96 14.85
CA ASP A 115 -9.78 0.08 14.75
C ASP A 115 -9.15 0.21 13.34
N ILE A 116 -9.92 -0.16 12.30
CA ILE A 116 -9.49 -0.04 10.92
C ILE A 116 -9.67 1.40 10.48
N VAL A 117 -8.60 1.97 9.93
CA VAL A 117 -8.61 3.32 9.40
C VAL A 117 -8.18 3.34 7.94
N SER A 118 -8.67 4.32 7.21
CA SER A 118 -8.19 4.62 5.86
C SER A 118 -6.77 5.17 5.90
N PHE A 119 -6.12 5.24 4.75
CA PHE A 119 -4.79 5.83 4.59
C PHE A 119 -4.74 7.33 4.98
N ASP A 120 -5.90 7.99 4.99
CA ASP A 120 -6.09 9.38 5.43
C ASP A 120 -6.67 9.48 6.85
N ASN A 121 -6.54 8.41 7.65
CA ASN A 121 -6.96 8.30 9.05
C ASN A 121 -8.47 8.47 9.29
N GLN A 122 -9.31 8.20 8.30
CA GLN A 122 -10.76 8.13 8.52
C GLN A 122 -11.12 6.79 9.16
N THR A 123 -12.00 6.80 10.17
CA THR A 123 -12.46 5.57 10.84
C THR A 123 -13.53 4.88 10.00
N LEU A 124 -13.50 3.55 9.98
CA LEU A 124 -14.47 2.75 9.25
C LEU A 124 -15.88 2.91 9.85
N ALA A 125 -16.86 3.31 9.04
CA ALA A 125 -18.20 3.62 9.51
C ALA A 125 -19.00 2.37 9.97
N SER A 126 -18.85 1.26 9.26
CA SER A 126 -19.45 -0.02 9.62
C SER A 126 -18.35 -1.06 9.83
N THR A 127 -18.22 -1.52 11.06
CA THR A 127 -17.18 -2.45 11.49
C THR A 127 -17.65 -3.89 11.50
N GLU A 128 -18.94 -4.16 11.32
CA GLU A 128 -19.50 -5.50 11.49
C GLU A 128 -20.24 -5.94 10.21
N LEU A 129 -19.85 -7.10 9.71
CA LEU A 129 -20.46 -7.76 8.56
C LEU A 129 -21.10 -9.07 9.02
N THR A 130 -22.42 -9.18 8.86
CA THR A 130 -23.19 -10.35 9.27
C THR A 130 -23.60 -11.24 8.11
N GLY A 131 -23.79 -12.52 8.41
CA GLY A 131 -24.37 -13.49 7.48
C GLY A 131 -23.47 -13.87 6.30
N ILE A 132 -22.15 -13.68 6.40
CA ILE A 132 -21.23 -14.01 5.30
C ILE A 132 -21.18 -15.54 5.11
N LYS A 133 -21.35 -16.01 3.86
CA LYS A 133 -21.31 -17.44 3.51
C LYS A 133 -20.29 -17.71 2.40
N PRO A 134 -19.63 -18.87 2.41
CA PRO A 134 -18.78 -19.31 1.30
C PRO A 134 -19.50 -19.23 -0.05
N GLY A 135 -18.84 -18.68 -1.07
CA GLY A 135 -19.37 -18.56 -2.43
C GLY A 135 -20.31 -17.37 -2.65
N GLU A 136 -20.49 -16.50 -1.65
CA GLU A 136 -21.39 -15.35 -1.73
C GLU A 136 -20.64 -14.04 -1.95
N ILE A 137 -21.27 -13.14 -2.72
CA ILE A 137 -20.90 -11.72 -2.83
C ILE A 137 -22.04 -10.89 -2.27
N LYS A 138 -21.74 -10.03 -1.31
CA LYS A 138 -22.67 -9.03 -0.77
C LYS A 138 -22.17 -7.64 -1.06
N HIS A 139 -23.06 -6.80 -1.59
CA HIS A 139 -22.80 -5.39 -1.82
C HIS A 139 -23.43 -4.57 -0.70
N TYR A 140 -22.70 -3.55 -0.25
CA TYR A 140 -23.17 -2.56 0.70
C TYR A 140 -23.33 -1.23 -0.03
N SER A 141 -24.50 -0.60 0.12
CA SER A 141 -24.75 0.69 -0.49
C SER A 141 -23.91 1.76 0.21
N VAL A 142 -23.06 2.42 -0.56
CA VAL A 142 -22.42 3.68 -0.16
C VAL A 142 -23.52 4.74 -0.18
N LYS A 143 -23.86 5.33 0.97
CA LYS A 143 -24.92 6.34 1.08
C LYS A 143 -24.40 7.75 0.81
#